data_AF-A0A6S7BYK5-F1
#
_entry.id   AF-A0A6S7BYK5-F1
#
_cell.length_a   1.000
_cell.length_b   1.000
_cell.length_c   1.000
_cell.angle_alpha   90.00
_cell.angle_beta   90.00
_cell.angle_gamma   90.00
#
_symmetry.space_group_name_H-M   'P 1'
#
loop_
_entity.id
_entity.type
_entity.pdbx_description
1 polymer ?
#
loop_
_entity_poly.entity_id
_entity_poly.type
_entity_poly.pdbx_seq_one_letter_code
_entity_poly.pdbx_strand_id
1 'polypeptide(L)'
;MFRCPSTTLPTSLSLNRLGFRLVSRLSPGLPQQPLFLSRSPLNSLVSASRYALGSALGSGFGFAFIPHRAIAASCAACVMAAILAISAPASAQTPASAGNSPLVPAQTLAPAAASAVQAGQPAGGTTASSADSASDAAALDNSFEARQRALDQRSDENNYRFGVAQHNCYSRFFVNHCLNRARDSMRTVQAEIRKEQLALDGEQRAERARQRDERVALRRARDEANAPQRAAEDARNEQAYLEKQRQHELDQAQRNAEAPQRSANAQAYEEKQRQHALDQAQRGISPSQAAANQQAYDQKQGDFQRKLEQARQQGAQKAQERIEKQQSFEKKQADAAQHKADVEARQKQAAEKAEQKRQDALKQQQLEEQQKQQQQQQ
;
A
#
# COMPACT_ATOMS: atom_id res chain seq x y z
N MET A 1 -2.61 86.17 38.38
CA MET A 1 -3.68 85.67 37.49
C MET A 1 -3.22 84.28 37.00
N PHE A 2 -3.67 83.20 37.66
CA PHE A 2 -4.77 82.30 37.24
C PHE A 2 -4.52 81.70 35.83
N ARG A 3 -4.49 80.39 35.56
CA ARG A 3 -5.20 79.21 36.10
C ARG A 3 -4.52 77.89 35.65
N CYS A 4 -4.68 76.82 36.45
CA CYS A 4 -4.57 75.39 36.09
C CYS A 4 -5.77 74.91 35.22
N PRO A 5 -5.77 73.68 34.64
CA PRO A 5 -6.15 72.42 35.34
C PRO A 5 -5.29 71.18 34.93
N SER A 6 -4.92 70.23 35.81
CA SER A 6 -5.64 69.08 36.45
C SER A 6 -5.81 67.79 35.63
N THR A 7 -5.67 66.64 36.34
CA THR A 7 -5.86 65.18 36.00
C THR A 7 -4.72 64.45 35.26
N THR A 8 -4.18 63.26 35.62
CA THR A 8 -4.69 62.05 36.34
C THR A 8 -3.53 61.10 36.79
N LEU A 9 -3.78 60.27 37.83
CA LEU A 9 -2.92 59.23 38.48
C LEU A 9 -2.80 57.91 37.65
N PRO A 10 -1.84 56.98 37.95
CA PRO A 10 -2.06 55.89 38.94
C PRO A 10 -0.82 55.56 39.83
N THR A 11 -0.95 55.49 41.15
CA THR A 11 -1.27 54.33 42.03
C THR A 11 -0.25 53.18 42.01
N SER A 12 0.73 53.29 42.91
CA SER A 12 1.61 52.22 43.37
C SER A 12 0.92 51.38 44.45
N LEU A 13 0.91 50.05 44.32
CA LEU A 13 0.63 49.15 45.44
C LEU A 13 1.70 48.06 45.51
N SER A 14 2.52 48.21 46.56
CA SER A 14 3.40 47.21 47.15
C SER A 14 2.56 46.36 48.10
N LEU A 15 2.70 45.03 48.06
CA LEU A 15 2.11 44.15 49.07
C LEU A 15 3.05 43.00 49.43
N ASN A 16 3.21 42.87 50.74
CA ASN A 16 4.15 42.05 51.47
C ASN A 16 3.77 40.56 51.51
N ARG A 17 4.84 39.78 51.66
CA ARG A 17 4.99 38.47 52.33
C ARG A 17 4.10 38.26 53.57
N LEU A 18 3.63 37.02 53.74
CA LEU A 18 3.40 36.19 54.95
C LEU A 18 2.26 35.20 54.56
N GLY A 19 2.34 33.88 54.58
CA GLY A 19 3.08 32.97 55.44
C GLY A 19 2.11 32.30 56.42
N PHE A 20 1.27 31.34 56.00
CA PHE A 20 0.54 30.44 56.92
C PHE A 20 0.28 29.07 56.30
N ARG A 21 0.79 28.03 56.97
CA ARG A 21 0.44 26.63 56.77
C ARG A 21 -0.89 26.34 57.47
N LEU A 22 -1.81 25.66 56.79
CA LEU A 22 -2.93 24.98 57.45
C LEU A 22 -3.13 23.60 56.83
N VAL A 23 -2.98 22.60 57.69
CA VAL A 23 -3.24 21.19 57.46
C VAL A 23 -4.74 20.98 57.61
N SER A 24 -5.41 20.49 56.56
CA SER A 24 -6.77 19.95 56.67
C SER A 24 -6.88 18.64 55.90
N ARG A 25 -7.07 17.58 56.68
CA ARG A 25 -7.47 16.23 56.28
C ARG A 25 -8.89 16.27 55.73
N LEU A 26 -9.15 15.67 54.57
CA LEU A 26 -10.43 15.02 54.24
C LEU A 26 -10.24 14.04 53.07
N SER A 27 -10.38 12.74 53.38
CA SER A 27 -10.82 11.71 52.42
C SER A 27 -12.36 11.67 52.44
N PRO A 28 -13.03 11.22 51.36
CA PRO A 28 -13.41 9.79 51.32
C PRO A 28 -13.38 9.15 49.93
N GLY A 29 -13.02 7.88 49.87
CA GLY A 29 -13.13 7.02 48.67
C GLY A 29 -13.49 5.60 49.08
N LEU A 30 -14.66 5.14 48.62
CA LEU A 30 -15.32 3.87 48.89
C LEU A 30 -14.55 2.64 48.36
N PRO A 31 -14.64 1.46 49.00
CA PRO A 31 -14.23 0.19 48.41
C PRO A 31 -15.40 -0.61 47.81
N GLN A 32 -15.17 -1.20 46.62
CA GLN A 32 -16.00 -2.25 46.02
C GLN A 32 -15.65 -3.62 46.64
N GLN A 33 -16.68 -4.45 46.86
CA GLN A 33 -16.61 -5.87 47.21
C GLN A 33 -17.35 -6.67 46.12
N PRO A 34 -16.88 -7.88 45.75
CA PRO A 34 -17.74 -8.89 45.14
C PRO A 34 -18.00 -10.05 46.10
N LEU A 35 -19.28 -10.35 46.33
CA LEU A 35 -19.74 -11.54 47.03
C LEU A 35 -19.87 -12.70 46.03
N PHE A 36 -19.13 -13.78 46.29
CA PHE A 36 -19.47 -15.14 45.86
C PHE A 36 -20.58 -15.68 46.76
N LEU A 37 -21.59 -16.34 46.18
CA LEU A 37 -22.28 -17.50 46.78
C LEU A 37 -23.16 -18.20 45.73
N SER A 38 -23.13 -19.53 45.79
CA SER A 38 -23.70 -20.49 44.84
C SER A 38 -25.19 -20.79 45.04
N ARG A 39 -25.90 -21.18 43.97
CA ARG A 39 -26.86 -22.32 43.99
C ARG A 39 -27.38 -22.66 42.58
N SER A 40 -27.34 -23.95 42.24
CA SER A 40 -28.08 -24.62 41.13
C SER A 40 -29.40 -25.23 41.71
N PRO A 41 -30.29 -25.96 40.98
CA PRO A 41 -30.25 -26.44 39.58
C PRO A 41 -31.61 -26.52 38.79
N LEU A 42 -31.54 -27.09 37.57
CA LEU A 42 -32.57 -27.79 36.75
C LEU A 42 -33.71 -26.99 36.07
N ASN A 43 -33.66 -26.89 34.73
CA ASN A 43 -34.66 -27.52 33.85
C ASN A 43 -34.24 -27.51 32.36
N SER A 44 -34.75 -28.54 31.68
CA SER A 44 -34.34 -29.10 30.39
C SER A 44 -35.07 -28.48 29.19
N LEU A 45 -34.48 -28.62 27.99
CA LEU A 45 -35.07 -28.96 26.68
C LEU A 45 -34.69 -28.05 25.48
N VAL A 46 -33.99 -28.70 24.53
CA VAL A 46 -34.18 -28.64 23.05
C VAL A 46 -33.87 -27.32 22.33
N SER A 47 -32.83 -27.32 21.47
CA SER A 47 -33.02 -27.27 20.00
C SER A 47 -31.71 -27.29 19.19
N ALA A 48 -31.57 -28.36 18.40
CA ALA A 48 -30.99 -28.49 17.07
C ALA A 48 -29.75 -27.66 16.62
N SER A 49 -28.64 -28.39 16.48
CA SER A 49 -27.58 -28.10 15.50
C SER A 49 -28.10 -28.21 14.07
N ARG A 50 -27.75 -27.23 13.21
CA ARG A 50 -27.70 -27.45 11.76
C ARG A 50 -26.25 -27.36 11.28
N TYR A 51 -25.73 -28.53 10.93
CA TYR A 51 -24.65 -28.70 9.98
C TYR A 51 -25.10 -28.20 8.61
N ALA A 52 -24.24 -27.44 7.92
CA ALA A 52 -24.31 -27.27 6.47
C ALA A 52 -23.01 -27.82 5.88
N LEU A 53 -23.16 -28.95 5.20
CA LEU A 53 -22.20 -29.67 4.36
C LEU A 53 -22.50 -29.35 2.88
N GLY A 54 -21.46 -29.33 2.04
CA GLY A 54 -21.55 -29.33 0.57
C GLY A 54 -20.82 -28.14 -0.04
N SER A 55 -19.55 -28.20 -0.44
CA SER A 55 -18.86 -29.02 -1.46
C SER A 55 -19.31 -28.79 -2.92
N ALA A 56 -18.34 -28.28 -3.70
CA ALA A 56 -17.87 -28.77 -5.00
C ALA A 56 -18.24 -28.00 -6.30
N LEU A 57 -17.19 -27.97 -7.16
CA LEU A 57 -17.07 -27.59 -8.59
C LEU A 57 -16.78 -26.09 -8.83
N GLY A 58 -15.70 -25.64 -9.49
CA GLY A 58 -14.60 -26.30 -10.22
C GLY A 58 -14.00 -25.31 -11.23
N SER A 59 -12.74 -25.54 -11.64
CA SER A 59 -11.94 -24.84 -12.69
C SER A 59 -11.18 -23.58 -12.22
N GLY A 60 -9.89 -23.36 -12.46
CA GLY A 60 -8.83 -24.04 -13.21
C GLY A 60 -7.66 -23.05 -13.39
N PHE A 61 -6.44 -23.53 -13.66
CA PHE A 61 -5.14 -22.81 -13.77
C PHE A 61 -4.51 -22.43 -12.42
N GLY A 62 -3.28 -22.79 -12.04
CA GLY A 62 -2.17 -23.43 -12.75
C GLY A 62 -0.87 -22.84 -12.18
N PHE A 63 -0.31 -23.42 -11.11
CA PHE A 63 1.03 -23.07 -10.62
C PHE A 63 1.79 -24.32 -10.17
N ALA A 64 3.07 -24.33 -10.55
CA ALA A 64 4.01 -25.44 -10.46
C ALA A 64 4.36 -25.82 -9.00
N PHE A 65 4.43 -27.12 -8.78
CA PHE A 65 4.92 -27.77 -7.57
C PHE A 65 6.45 -27.65 -7.44
N ILE A 66 6.93 -27.24 -6.26
CA ILE A 66 8.28 -27.52 -5.74
C ILE A 66 8.08 -28.24 -4.40
N PRO A 67 8.69 -29.42 -4.15
CA PRO A 67 8.38 -30.20 -2.96
C PRO A 67 9.12 -29.70 -1.71
N HIS A 68 8.34 -29.51 -0.63
CA HIS A 68 8.82 -29.33 0.74
C HIS A 68 9.36 -30.64 1.33
N ARG A 69 10.56 -30.58 1.93
CA ARG A 69 10.97 -31.50 3.01
C ARG A 69 10.60 -30.89 4.36
N ALA A 70 9.96 -31.69 5.19
CA ALA A 70 9.65 -31.40 6.58
C ALA A 70 10.82 -31.80 7.50
N ILE A 71 11.19 -30.93 8.45
CA ILE A 71 11.65 -31.32 9.79
C ILE A 71 11.10 -30.28 10.78
N ALA A 72 10.38 -30.78 11.77
CA ALA A 72 9.86 -30.05 12.92
C ALA A 72 10.95 -29.81 13.97
N ALA A 73 10.95 -28.65 14.62
CA ALA A 73 11.40 -28.53 16.01
C ALA A 73 10.83 -27.25 16.65
N SER A 74 10.08 -27.48 17.72
CA SER A 74 9.52 -26.54 18.69
C SER A 74 10.61 -25.78 19.45
N CYS A 75 10.37 -24.50 19.78
CA CYS A 75 10.55 -24.02 21.15
C CYS A 75 9.99 -22.59 21.33
N ALA A 76 9.10 -22.46 22.30
CA ALA A 76 8.62 -21.21 22.85
C ALA A 76 9.70 -20.51 23.70
N ALA A 77 9.75 -19.18 23.64
CA ALA A 77 10.23 -18.36 24.75
C ALA A 77 9.69 -16.93 24.63
N CYS A 78 8.82 -16.59 25.58
CA CYS A 78 8.48 -15.22 25.94
C CYS A 78 9.71 -14.51 26.51
N VAL A 79 10.00 -13.27 26.08
CA VAL A 79 10.64 -12.28 26.95
C VAL A 79 10.00 -10.92 26.68
N MET A 80 9.34 -10.40 27.71
CA MET A 80 8.89 -9.01 27.84
C MET A 80 10.11 -8.10 28.00
N ALA A 81 10.21 -7.03 27.21
CA ALA A 81 11.13 -5.93 27.47
C ALA A 81 10.33 -4.68 27.79
N ALA A 82 10.47 -4.21 29.03
CA ALA A 82 9.85 -3.02 29.57
C ALA A 82 10.92 -1.98 29.91
N ILE A 83 10.58 -0.72 29.67
CA ILE A 83 11.07 0.53 30.31
C ILE A 83 12.45 1.04 29.87
N LEU A 84 12.47 2.28 29.33
CA LEU A 84 13.20 3.43 29.89
C LEU A 84 12.86 4.70 29.10
N ALA A 85 11.91 5.48 29.62
CA ALA A 85 11.74 6.88 29.29
C ALA A 85 12.68 7.70 30.18
N ILE A 86 13.65 8.39 29.58
CA ILE A 86 14.55 9.33 30.27
C ILE A 86 14.13 10.74 29.90
N SER A 87 13.64 11.45 30.91
CA SER A 87 13.37 12.89 30.94
C SER A 87 14.68 13.66 31.14
N ALA A 88 14.89 14.69 30.31
CA ALA A 88 16.00 15.63 30.45
C ALA A 88 15.48 16.98 30.96
N PRO A 89 16.02 17.52 32.08
CA PRO A 89 15.96 18.93 32.41
C PRO A 89 17.36 19.55 32.38
N ALA A 90 17.53 20.71 31.75
CA ALA A 90 18.53 21.70 32.18
C ALA A 90 18.43 22.99 31.35
N SER A 91 17.90 24.02 32.02
CA SER A 91 18.17 25.43 31.79
C SER A 91 19.66 25.76 31.92
N ALA A 92 20.18 26.63 31.05
CA ALA A 92 21.36 27.43 31.36
C ALA A 92 21.27 28.81 30.68
N GLN A 93 21.40 29.84 31.52
CA GLN A 93 21.45 31.25 31.19
C GLN A 93 22.84 31.60 30.65
N THR A 94 22.91 32.43 29.61
CA THR A 94 24.16 33.03 29.12
C THR A 94 24.31 34.48 29.62
N PRO A 95 25.46 34.87 30.18
CA PRO A 95 25.75 36.26 30.50
C PRO A 95 26.29 37.03 29.29
N ALA A 96 26.02 38.34 29.30
CA ALA A 96 26.54 39.34 28.39
C ALA A 96 28.06 39.54 28.54
N SER A 97 28.73 39.91 27.45
CA SER A 97 29.98 40.67 27.49
C SER A 97 30.14 41.50 26.22
N ALA A 98 30.43 42.78 26.44
CA ALA A 98 30.60 43.84 25.47
C ALA A 98 31.95 43.76 24.75
N GLY A 99 32.01 44.30 23.53
CA GLY A 99 33.24 44.55 22.77
C GLY A 99 33.00 45.59 21.68
N ASN A 100 33.73 46.69 21.76
CA ASN A 100 33.54 47.94 21.02
C ASN A 100 34.14 47.93 19.58
N SER A 101 33.36 48.47 18.62
CA SER A 101 33.70 49.39 17.49
C SER A 101 34.85 49.09 16.49
N PRO A 102 34.94 49.76 15.30
CA PRO A 102 33.99 50.63 14.58
C PRO A 102 33.74 50.22 13.10
N LEU A 103 32.64 50.67 12.48
CA LEU A 103 32.42 50.60 11.03
C LEU A 103 32.18 52.01 10.45
N VAL A 104 32.92 52.31 9.38
CA VAL A 104 32.91 53.54 8.57
C VAL A 104 31.66 53.57 7.66
N PRO A 105 31.04 54.75 7.39
CA PRO A 105 29.94 54.86 6.44
C PRO A 105 30.41 55.33 5.06
N ALA A 106 29.83 54.79 3.98
CA ALA A 106 29.77 55.45 2.68
C ALA A 106 28.52 55.03 1.92
N GLN A 107 27.84 56.04 1.37
CA GLN A 107 26.49 56.02 0.83
C GLN A 107 26.50 55.75 -0.70
N THR A 108 25.40 55.15 -1.17
CA THR A 108 24.63 55.42 -2.42
C THR A 108 25.35 55.78 -3.72
N LEU A 109 25.00 55.08 -4.82
CA LEU A 109 24.41 55.66 -6.04
C LEU A 109 23.90 54.56 -7.01
N ALA A 110 22.87 54.92 -7.77
CA ALA A 110 21.94 54.06 -8.49
C ALA A 110 22.28 53.90 -10.00
N PRO A 111 21.33 53.63 -10.93
CA PRO A 111 21.37 52.50 -11.87
C PRO A 111 21.73 52.87 -13.31
N ALA A 112 22.10 51.89 -14.15
CA ALA A 112 22.08 52.04 -15.61
C ALA A 112 21.79 50.71 -16.31
N ALA A 113 20.76 50.72 -17.15
CA ALA A 113 20.37 49.66 -18.06
C ALA A 113 21.09 49.82 -19.42
N ALA A 114 21.43 48.70 -20.08
CA ALA A 114 21.03 48.36 -21.46
C ALA A 114 21.86 47.19 -22.05
N SER A 115 21.14 46.09 -22.29
CA SER A 115 21.11 45.21 -23.48
C SER A 115 22.39 44.81 -24.24
N ALA A 116 22.64 43.48 -24.39
CA ALA A 116 22.37 42.73 -25.63
C ALA A 116 22.87 41.26 -25.61
N VAL A 117 21.92 40.34 -25.83
CA VAL A 117 21.93 39.13 -26.69
C VAL A 117 23.11 38.13 -26.69
N GLN A 118 22.82 36.91 -26.21
CA GLN A 118 23.12 35.60 -26.85
C GLN A 118 22.17 34.56 -26.21
N ALA A 119 21.08 34.15 -26.87
CA ALA A 119 20.97 33.10 -27.89
C ALA A 119 21.35 31.69 -27.40
N GLY A 120 20.33 30.86 -27.11
CA GLY A 120 20.24 29.51 -27.67
C GLY A 120 20.54 28.28 -26.79
N GLN A 121 19.46 27.64 -26.32
CA GLN A 121 19.25 26.19 -26.11
C GLN A 121 19.84 25.51 -24.85
N PRO A 122 19.32 24.32 -24.46
CA PRO A 122 17.94 24.03 -24.08
C PRO A 122 17.84 23.34 -22.70
N ALA A 123 16.63 23.26 -22.17
CA ALA A 123 16.30 22.42 -21.03
C ALA A 123 16.62 20.95 -21.32
N GLY A 124 17.53 20.37 -20.54
CA GLY A 124 17.85 18.94 -20.48
C GLY A 124 18.00 18.53 -19.02
N GLY A 125 17.25 17.52 -18.60
CA GLY A 125 16.98 17.17 -17.20
C GLY A 125 18.20 17.17 -16.26
N THR A 126 18.13 18.04 -15.25
CA THR A 126 19.04 18.06 -14.09
C THR A 126 18.64 16.97 -13.09
N THR A 127 18.73 15.71 -13.50
CA THR A 127 18.77 14.56 -12.57
C THR A 127 20.20 14.04 -12.36
N ALA A 128 21.19 14.57 -13.11
CA ALA A 128 22.60 14.19 -12.98
C ALA A 128 23.31 14.89 -11.79
N SER A 129 23.00 16.15 -11.50
CA SER A 129 23.72 16.91 -10.45
C SER A 129 23.49 16.37 -9.02
N SER A 130 22.38 15.69 -8.77
CA SER A 130 22.10 15.09 -7.45
C SER A 130 22.87 13.80 -7.22
N ALA A 131 23.18 13.05 -8.30
CA ALA A 131 23.98 11.83 -8.24
C ALA A 131 25.47 12.17 -8.10
N ASP A 132 25.94 13.20 -8.82
CA ASP A 132 27.33 13.65 -8.76
C ASP A 132 27.67 14.20 -7.35
N SER A 133 26.83 15.06 -6.77
CA SER A 133 27.05 15.59 -5.41
C SER A 133 26.99 14.53 -4.30
N ALA A 134 26.17 13.49 -4.47
CA ALA A 134 26.15 12.36 -3.53
C ALA A 134 27.40 11.49 -3.66
N SER A 135 27.91 11.32 -4.88
CA SER A 135 29.15 10.58 -5.14
C SER A 135 30.40 11.34 -4.66
N ASP A 136 30.42 12.66 -4.79
CA ASP A 136 31.51 13.51 -4.30
C ASP A 136 31.55 13.55 -2.76
N ALA A 137 30.39 13.67 -2.11
CA ALA A 137 30.30 13.59 -0.65
C ALA A 137 30.78 12.22 -0.13
N ALA A 138 30.36 11.14 -0.78
CA ALA A 138 30.83 9.80 -0.44
C ALA A 138 32.34 9.64 -0.70
N ALA A 139 32.88 10.21 -1.78
CA ALA A 139 34.32 10.19 -2.07
C ALA A 139 35.13 10.96 -1.00
N LEU A 140 34.64 12.11 -0.55
CA LEU A 140 35.24 12.89 0.53
C LEU A 140 35.21 12.11 1.86
N ASP A 141 34.09 11.49 2.22
CA ASP A 141 33.97 10.67 3.43
C ASP A 141 34.96 9.48 3.41
N ASN A 142 35.05 8.77 2.29
CA ASN A 142 36.06 7.71 2.10
C ASN A 142 37.50 8.23 2.23
N SER A 143 37.78 9.46 1.80
CA SER A 143 39.11 10.09 1.95
C SER A 143 39.46 10.41 3.40
N PHE A 144 38.47 10.80 4.23
CA PHE A 144 38.66 11.01 5.66
C PHE A 144 38.87 9.69 6.39
N GLU A 145 38.08 8.66 6.07
CA GLU A 145 38.25 7.32 6.64
C GLU A 145 39.63 6.72 6.31
N ALA A 146 40.09 6.85 5.07
CA ALA A 146 41.42 6.36 4.67
C ALA A 146 42.54 7.04 5.47
N ARG A 147 42.46 8.36 5.66
CA ARG A 147 43.42 9.12 6.48
C ARG A 147 43.35 8.74 7.95
N GLN A 148 42.15 8.48 8.49
CA GLN A 148 41.97 8.02 9.87
C GLN A 148 42.63 6.64 10.07
N ARG A 149 42.37 5.68 9.18
CA ARG A 149 42.96 4.33 9.26
C ARG A 149 44.49 4.36 9.20
N ALA A 150 45.08 5.26 8.41
CA ALA A 150 46.53 5.45 8.38
C ALA A 150 47.10 5.98 9.71
N LEU A 151 46.38 6.88 10.39
CA LEU A 151 46.75 7.37 11.72
C LEU A 151 46.62 6.30 12.80
N ASP A 152 45.57 5.48 12.72
CA ASP A 152 45.36 4.35 13.63
C ASP A 152 46.48 3.31 13.45
N GLN A 153 46.80 2.95 12.20
CA GLN A 153 47.91 2.03 11.90
C GLN A 153 49.26 2.56 12.41
N ARG A 154 49.54 3.87 12.27
CA ARG A 154 50.76 4.49 12.83
C ARG A 154 50.79 4.44 14.35
N SER A 155 49.63 4.57 15.00
CA SER A 155 49.51 4.44 16.45
C SER A 155 49.83 3.02 16.91
N ASP A 156 49.28 2.03 16.22
CA ASP A 156 49.51 0.62 16.51
C ASP A 156 50.98 0.23 16.28
N GLU A 157 51.57 0.67 15.17
CA GLU A 157 52.99 0.43 14.92
C GLU A 157 53.86 1.11 15.99
N ASN A 158 53.54 2.34 16.39
CA ASN A 158 54.30 3.02 17.43
C ASN A 158 54.25 2.26 18.77
N ASN A 159 53.07 1.79 19.16
CA ASN A 159 52.87 0.98 20.36
C ASN A 159 53.64 -0.35 20.28
N TYR A 160 53.61 -1.02 19.11
CA TYR A 160 54.37 -2.24 18.89
C TYR A 160 55.88 -2.01 19.00
N ARG A 161 56.41 -0.96 18.34
CA ARG A 161 57.84 -0.59 18.41
C ARG A 161 58.27 -0.29 19.84
N PHE A 162 57.43 0.42 20.59
CA PHE A 162 57.68 0.68 22.00
C PHE A 162 57.70 -0.61 22.84
N GLY A 163 56.73 -1.52 22.65
CA GLY A 163 56.70 -2.81 23.35
C GLY A 163 57.93 -3.68 23.08
N VAL A 164 58.37 -3.74 21.81
CA VAL A 164 59.61 -4.45 21.43
C VAL A 164 60.84 -3.77 22.05
N ALA A 165 60.93 -2.45 21.99
CA ALA A 165 62.03 -1.70 22.61
C ALA A 165 62.07 -1.89 24.13
N GLN A 166 60.90 -1.92 24.79
CA GLN A 166 60.78 -2.17 26.22
C GLN A 166 61.34 -3.56 26.57
N HIS A 167 60.96 -4.60 25.85
CA HIS A 167 61.49 -5.95 26.06
C HIS A 167 63.02 -5.99 25.86
N ASN A 168 63.53 -5.35 24.80
CA ASN A 168 64.96 -5.26 24.52
C ASN A 168 65.74 -4.41 25.53
N CYS A 169 65.09 -3.48 26.23
CA CYS A 169 65.75 -2.69 27.27
C CYS A 169 66.06 -3.51 28.53
N TYR A 170 65.26 -4.54 28.83
CA TYR A 170 65.49 -5.41 29.99
C TYR A 170 66.71 -6.33 29.85
N SER A 171 67.20 -6.55 28.63
CA SER A 171 68.45 -7.30 28.39
C SER A 171 69.71 -6.43 28.42
N ARG A 172 69.60 -5.11 28.71
CA ARG A 172 70.74 -4.17 28.73
C ARG A 172 71.13 -3.79 30.16
N PHE A 173 72.41 -3.48 30.38
CA PHE A 173 72.92 -3.07 31.69
C PHE A 173 72.31 -1.76 32.22
N PHE A 174 72.03 -0.77 31.36
CA PHE A 174 71.41 0.51 31.75
C PHE A 174 69.91 0.56 31.40
N VAL A 175 69.12 -0.32 32.03
CA VAL A 175 67.67 -0.48 31.76
C VAL A 175 66.92 0.86 31.87
N ASN A 176 67.13 1.61 32.95
CA ASN A 176 66.39 2.86 33.20
C ASN A 176 66.63 3.93 32.13
N HIS A 177 67.88 4.11 31.69
CA HIS A 177 68.19 5.06 30.61
C HIS A 177 67.58 4.60 29.28
N CYS A 178 67.66 3.29 28.98
CA CYS A 178 67.06 2.71 27.79
C CYS A 178 65.53 2.92 27.74
N LEU A 179 64.83 2.62 28.85
CA LEU A 179 63.38 2.77 28.95
C LEU A 179 62.93 4.23 28.78
N ASN A 180 63.67 5.19 29.34
CA ASN A 180 63.35 6.61 29.19
C ASN A 180 63.49 7.04 27.73
N ARG A 181 64.59 6.67 27.07
CA ARG A 181 64.77 6.94 25.64
C ARG A 181 63.66 6.32 24.78
N ALA A 182 63.24 5.09 25.08
CA ALA A 182 62.13 4.44 24.39
C ALA A 182 60.80 5.19 24.60
N ARG A 183 60.51 5.62 25.83
CA ARG A 183 59.31 6.44 26.14
C ARG A 183 59.35 7.79 25.44
N ASP A 184 60.50 8.43 25.36
CA ASP A 184 60.61 9.73 24.69
C ASP A 184 60.37 9.59 23.19
N SER A 185 60.91 8.54 22.55
CA SER A 185 60.62 8.26 21.13
C SER A 185 59.13 7.96 20.87
N MET A 186 58.47 7.25 21.79
CA MET A 186 57.04 6.97 21.72
C MET A 186 56.22 8.27 21.86
N ARG A 187 56.54 9.12 22.85
CA ARG A 187 55.88 10.41 23.07
C ARG A 187 56.00 11.36 21.89
N THR A 188 57.17 11.42 21.25
CA THR A 188 57.39 12.27 20.06
C THR A 188 56.46 11.88 18.93
N VAL A 189 56.40 10.59 18.57
CA VAL A 189 55.53 10.12 17.48
C VAL A 189 54.06 10.23 17.86
N GLN A 190 53.68 9.95 19.11
CA GLN A 190 52.29 10.16 19.57
C GLN A 190 51.87 11.63 19.48
N ALA A 191 52.76 12.57 19.77
CA ALA A 191 52.48 14.01 19.64
C ALA A 191 52.22 14.40 18.17
N GLU A 192 52.98 13.83 17.23
CA GLU A 192 52.77 14.02 15.80
C GLU A 192 51.43 13.44 15.33
N ILE A 193 51.12 12.19 15.72
CA ILE A 193 49.84 11.54 15.39
C ILE A 193 48.67 12.39 15.91
N ARG A 194 48.75 12.87 17.17
CA ARG A 194 47.70 13.71 17.76
C ARG A 194 47.53 15.03 17.02
N LYS A 195 48.62 15.64 16.54
CA LYS A 195 48.56 16.87 15.74
C LYS A 195 47.83 16.64 14.42
N GLU A 196 48.10 15.52 13.75
CA GLU A 196 47.44 15.16 12.50
C GLU A 196 45.95 14.80 12.71
N GLN A 197 45.61 14.09 13.79
CA GLN A 197 44.22 13.81 14.17
C GLN A 197 43.43 15.10 14.40
N LEU A 198 43.99 16.06 15.14
CA LEU A 198 43.34 17.36 15.38
C LEU A 198 43.12 18.16 14.09
N ALA A 199 44.05 18.06 13.14
CA ALA A 199 43.89 18.69 11.82
C ALA A 199 42.74 18.05 11.04
N LEU A 200 42.69 16.71 10.98
CA LEU A 200 41.64 15.95 10.31
C LEU A 200 40.25 16.21 10.93
N ASP A 201 40.15 16.25 12.26
CA ASP A 201 38.91 16.61 12.97
C ASP A 201 38.50 18.07 12.75
N GLY A 202 39.49 18.95 12.55
CA GLY A 202 39.25 20.35 12.15
C GLY A 202 38.60 20.43 10.78
N GLU A 203 39.15 19.73 9.79
CA GLU A 203 38.61 19.65 8.43
C GLU A 203 37.18 19.07 8.42
N GLN A 204 36.95 17.93 9.09
CA GLN A 204 35.62 17.32 9.15
C GLN A 204 34.57 18.24 9.79
N ARG A 205 34.95 19.00 10.83
CA ARG A 205 34.04 19.96 11.45
C ARG A 205 33.70 21.11 10.50
N ALA A 206 34.68 21.60 9.74
CA ALA A 206 34.45 22.64 8.73
C ALA A 206 33.53 22.14 7.62
N GLU A 207 33.73 20.92 7.10
CA GLU A 207 32.85 20.34 6.07
C GLU A 207 31.41 20.15 6.57
N ARG A 208 31.23 19.60 7.77
CA ARG A 208 29.89 19.47 8.35
C ARG A 208 29.22 20.82 8.58
N ALA A 209 29.99 21.88 8.85
CA ALA A 209 29.45 23.23 8.93
C ALA A 209 28.98 23.72 7.56
N ARG A 210 29.81 23.62 6.52
CA ARG A 210 29.45 23.97 5.14
C ARG A 210 28.19 23.26 4.66
N GLN A 211 28.11 21.94 4.84
CA GLN A 211 26.93 21.16 4.46
C GLN A 211 25.65 21.60 5.19
N ARG A 212 25.75 22.01 6.46
CA ARG A 212 24.59 22.56 7.18
C ARG A 212 24.17 23.89 6.59
N ASP A 213 25.12 24.78 6.32
CA ASP A 213 24.84 26.10 5.77
C ASP A 213 24.21 25.98 4.37
N GLU A 214 24.71 25.07 3.54
CA GLU A 214 24.11 24.75 2.23
C GLU A 214 22.68 24.22 2.37
N ARG A 215 22.44 23.26 3.26
CA ARG A 215 21.09 22.72 3.50
C ARG A 215 20.13 23.78 4.01
N VAL A 216 20.59 24.68 4.88
CA VAL A 216 19.79 25.80 5.39
C VAL A 216 19.50 26.79 4.27
N ALA A 217 20.49 27.12 3.44
CA ALA A 217 20.31 28.01 2.29
C ALA A 217 19.31 27.46 1.28
N LEU A 218 19.40 26.15 0.95
CA LEU A 218 18.45 25.48 0.05
C LEU A 218 17.04 25.45 0.64
N ARG A 219 16.90 25.17 1.93
CA ARG A 219 15.60 25.19 2.61
C ARG A 219 15.00 26.59 2.57
N ARG A 220 15.78 27.61 2.92
CA ARG A 220 15.34 29.01 2.88
C ARG A 220 14.91 29.42 1.48
N ALA A 221 15.70 29.11 0.45
CA ALA A 221 15.35 29.40 -0.94
C ALA A 221 14.04 28.71 -1.36
N ARG A 222 13.84 27.45 -0.94
CA ARG A 222 12.59 26.71 -1.19
C ARG A 222 11.40 27.31 -0.45
N ASP A 223 11.58 27.72 0.80
CA ASP A 223 10.52 28.31 1.61
C ASP A 223 10.09 29.68 1.08
N GLU A 224 11.06 30.48 0.60
CA GLU A 224 10.84 31.75 -0.09
C GLU A 224 10.12 31.55 -1.43
N ALA A 225 10.55 30.57 -2.24
CA ALA A 225 9.88 30.24 -3.50
C ALA A 225 8.43 29.75 -3.32
N ASN A 226 8.17 29.00 -2.24
CA ASN A 226 6.83 28.48 -1.93
C ASN A 226 5.98 29.47 -1.07
N ALA A 227 6.55 30.58 -0.61
CA ALA A 227 5.83 31.57 0.19
C ALA A 227 4.54 32.10 -0.46
N PRO A 228 4.52 32.52 -1.74
CA PRO A 228 3.28 33.00 -2.38
C PRO A 228 2.24 31.89 -2.53
N GLN A 229 2.66 30.65 -2.77
CA GLN A 229 1.73 29.51 -2.85
C GLN A 229 1.08 29.25 -1.49
N ARG A 230 1.85 29.23 -0.41
CA ARG A 230 1.33 29.11 0.96
C ARG A 230 0.34 30.21 1.30
N ALA A 231 0.68 31.47 0.99
CA ALA A 231 -0.23 32.60 1.20
C ALA A 231 -1.53 32.48 0.38
N ALA A 232 -1.46 31.97 -0.85
CA ALA A 232 -2.64 31.75 -1.68
C ALA A 232 -3.51 30.60 -1.16
N GLU A 233 -2.91 29.53 -0.64
CA GLU A 233 -3.62 28.43 0.01
C GLU A 233 -4.29 28.87 1.31
N ASP A 234 -3.59 29.62 2.15
CA ASP A 234 -4.13 30.20 3.39
C ASP A 234 -5.35 31.09 3.08
N ALA A 235 -5.24 31.97 2.09
CA ALA A 235 -6.36 32.81 1.65
C ALA A 235 -7.56 31.99 1.13
N ARG A 236 -7.32 30.89 0.39
CA ARG A 236 -8.39 29.99 -0.07
C ARG A 236 -9.06 29.25 1.09
N ASN A 237 -8.27 28.82 2.07
CA ASN A 237 -8.77 28.14 3.26
C ASN A 237 -9.64 29.07 4.10
N GLU A 238 -9.22 30.33 4.28
CA GLU A 238 -10.02 31.37 4.95
C GLU A 238 -11.34 31.63 4.21
N GLN A 239 -11.29 31.79 2.89
CA GLN A 239 -12.49 31.99 2.07
C GLN A 239 -13.45 30.80 2.17
N ALA A 240 -12.94 29.57 2.09
CA ALA A 240 -13.74 28.36 2.22
C ALA A 240 -14.36 28.22 3.61
N TYR A 241 -13.64 28.64 4.66
CA TYR A 241 -14.17 28.65 6.03
C TYR A 241 -15.34 29.65 6.17
N LEU A 242 -15.17 30.88 5.69
CA LEU A 242 -16.21 31.90 5.71
C LEU A 242 -17.43 31.49 4.86
N GLU A 243 -17.22 30.88 3.70
CA GLU A 243 -18.31 30.38 2.86
C GLU A 243 -19.12 29.28 3.56
N LYS A 244 -18.45 28.33 4.22
CA LYS A 244 -19.11 27.30 5.02
C LYS A 244 -19.90 27.87 6.19
N GLN A 245 -19.39 28.92 6.84
CA GLN A 245 -20.14 29.62 7.88
C GLN A 245 -21.44 30.22 7.32
N ARG A 246 -21.36 30.95 6.19
CA ARG A 246 -22.57 31.50 5.54
C ARG A 246 -23.54 30.41 5.12
N GLN A 247 -23.03 29.31 4.57
CA GLN A 247 -23.88 28.18 4.16
C GLN A 247 -24.59 27.56 5.36
N HIS A 248 -23.89 27.37 6.48
CA HIS A 248 -24.51 26.86 7.71
C HIS A 248 -25.64 27.78 8.21
N GLU A 249 -25.43 29.09 8.16
CA GLU A 249 -26.46 30.09 8.52
C GLU A 249 -27.68 30.01 7.60
N LEU A 250 -27.46 29.91 6.28
CA LEU A 250 -28.53 29.76 5.30
C LEU A 250 -29.30 28.45 5.48
N ASP A 251 -28.59 27.33 5.65
CA ASP A 251 -29.20 26.03 5.87
C ASP A 251 -29.99 26.01 7.18
N GLN A 252 -29.51 26.69 8.23
CA GLN A 252 -30.22 26.84 9.49
C GLN A 252 -31.49 27.68 9.31
N ALA A 253 -31.41 28.81 8.59
CA ALA A 253 -32.56 29.63 8.26
C ALA A 253 -33.61 28.85 7.45
N GLN A 254 -33.17 28.09 6.44
CA GLN A 254 -34.04 27.24 5.63
C GLN A 254 -34.68 26.13 6.48
N ARG A 255 -33.90 25.43 7.31
CA ARG A 255 -34.44 24.42 8.23
C ARG A 255 -35.49 25.03 9.14
N ASN A 256 -35.27 26.22 9.67
CA ASN A 256 -36.23 26.90 10.54
C ASN A 256 -37.50 27.32 9.78
N ALA A 257 -37.36 27.83 8.55
CA ALA A 257 -38.49 28.21 7.70
C ALA A 257 -39.37 27.00 7.30
N GLU A 258 -38.75 25.85 7.02
CA GLU A 258 -39.43 24.62 6.66
C GLU A 258 -39.94 23.81 7.87
N ALA A 259 -39.56 24.17 9.10
CA ALA A 259 -39.97 23.47 10.33
C ALA A 259 -41.49 23.27 10.46
N PRO A 260 -42.36 24.28 10.24
CA PRO A 260 -43.81 24.09 10.29
C PRO A 260 -44.34 23.17 9.19
N GLN A 261 -43.71 23.17 8.01
CA GLN A 261 -44.12 22.28 6.92
C GLN A 261 -43.67 20.84 7.17
N ARG A 262 -42.51 20.62 7.81
CA ARG A 262 -42.05 19.30 8.24
C ARG A 262 -42.94 18.73 9.35
N SER A 263 -43.36 19.54 10.31
CA SER A 263 -44.29 19.08 11.35
C SER A 263 -45.67 18.75 10.77
N ALA A 264 -46.20 19.56 9.86
CA ALA A 264 -47.45 19.27 9.16
C ALA A 264 -47.36 17.98 8.32
N ASN A 265 -46.24 17.74 7.61
CA ASN A 265 -46.02 16.50 6.88
C ASN A 265 -45.92 15.28 7.82
N ALA A 266 -45.24 15.41 8.96
CA ALA A 266 -45.15 14.34 9.95
C ALA A 266 -46.54 13.97 10.48
N GLN A 267 -47.36 14.96 10.83
CA GLN A 267 -48.74 14.75 11.26
C GLN A 267 -49.59 14.08 10.18
N ALA A 268 -49.49 14.56 8.93
CA ALA A 268 -50.21 13.96 7.80
C ALA A 268 -49.79 12.49 7.56
N TYR A 269 -48.51 12.17 7.76
CA TYR A 269 -48.01 10.80 7.67
C TYR A 269 -48.55 9.90 8.79
N GLU A 270 -48.51 10.38 10.04
CA GLU A 270 -49.10 9.68 11.18
C GLU A 270 -50.60 9.43 11.00
N GLU A 271 -51.33 10.42 10.49
CA GLU A 271 -52.76 10.29 10.22
C GLU A 271 -53.01 9.22 9.14
N LYS A 272 -52.24 9.23 8.05
CA LYS A 272 -52.31 8.18 7.03
C LYS A 272 -52.00 6.80 7.60
N GLN A 273 -51.04 6.69 8.52
CA GLN A 273 -50.77 5.42 9.20
C GLN A 273 -51.95 4.96 10.05
N ARG A 274 -52.60 5.87 10.79
CA ARG A 274 -53.80 5.55 11.56
C ARG A 274 -54.95 5.12 10.66
N GLN A 275 -55.18 5.86 9.57
CA GLN A 275 -56.18 5.50 8.56
C GLN A 275 -55.89 4.12 7.99
N HIS A 276 -54.64 3.81 7.64
CA HIS A 276 -54.26 2.49 7.14
C HIS A 276 -54.47 1.38 8.17
N ALA A 277 -54.22 1.64 9.46
CA ALA A 277 -54.50 0.68 10.53
C ALA A 277 -56.01 0.43 10.71
N LEU A 278 -56.83 1.49 10.64
CA LEU A 278 -58.29 1.39 10.68
C LEU A 278 -58.83 0.65 9.46
N ASP A 279 -58.33 0.96 8.27
CA ASP A 279 -58.68 0.29 7.02
C ASP A 279 -58.32 -1.20 7.08
N GLN A 280 -57.17 -1.57 7.64
CA GLN A 280 -56.82 -2.98 7.85
C GLN A 280 -57.75 -3.68 8.84
N ALA A 281 -58.12 -3.01 9.94
CA ALA A 281 -59.07 -3.55 10.89
C ALA A 281 -60.47 -3.74 10.27
N GLN A 282 -60.91 -2.79 9.44
CA GLN A 282 -62.20 -2.86 8.73
C GLN A 282 -62.20 -3.88 7.59
N ARG A 283 -61.11 -3.95 6.83
CA ARG A 283 -60.91 -4.96 5.78
C ARG A 283 -60.59 -6.33 6.34
N GLY A 284 -60.59 -6.49 7.67
CA GLY A 284 -60.32 -7.73 8.39
C GLY A 284 -60.80 -8.93 7.62
N ILE A 285 -59.87 -9.53 6.88
CA ILE A 285 -60.06 -10.79 6.18
C ILE A 285 -60.40 -11.74 7.31
N SER A 286 -61.62 -12.27 7.33
CA SER A 286 -62.00 -13.23 8.36
C SER A 286 -60.94 -14.34 8.38
N PRO A 287 -60.61 -14.93 9.55
CA PRO A 287 -59.64 -16.02 9.61
C PRO A 287 -59.95 -17.15 8.59
N SER A 288 -61.22 -17.31 8.22
CA SER A 288 -61.66 -18.18 7.12
C SER A 288 -61.22 -17.75 5.71
N GLN A 289 -61.27 -16.45 5.37
CA GLN A 289 -60.78 -15.95 4.09
C GLN A 289 -59.24 -15.95 4.01
N ALA A 290 -58.55 -15.73 5.13
CA ALA A 290 -57.09 -15.81 5.18
C ALA A 290 -56.62 -17.24 4.94
N ALA A 291 -57.27 -18.21 5.59
CA ALA A 291 -57.03 -19.64 5.35
C ALA A 291 -57.34 -20.03 3.89
N ALA A 292 -58.44 -19.55 3.31
CA ALA A 292 -58.77 -19.82 1.91
C ALA A 292 -57.75 -19.24 0.92
N ASN A 293 -57.27 -18.00 1.17
CA ASN A 293 -56.24 -17.38 0.33
C ASN A 293 -54.89 -18.09 0.45
N GLN A 294 -54.53 -18.56 1.65
CA GLN A 294 -53.32 -19.33 1.87
C GLN A 294 -53.39 -20.70 1.19
N GLN A 295 -54.51 -21.41 1.31
CA GLN A 295 -54.75 -22.65 0.59
C GLN A 295 -54.69 -22.44 -0.93
N ALA A 296 -55.28 -21.36 -1.45
CA ALA A 296 -55.21 -21.04 -2.87
C ALA A 296 -53.78 -20.70 -3.32
N TYR A 297 -52.97 -20.06 -2.46
CA TYR A 297 -51.56 -19.82 -2.74
C TYR A 297 -50.76 -21.11 -2.77
N ASP A 298 -50.91 -21.97 -1.75
CA ASP A 298 -50.20 -23.25 -1.64
C ASP A 298 -50.57 -24.20 -2.79
N GLN A 299 -51.84 -24.23 -3.19
CA GLN A 299 -52.29 -24.97 -4.38
C GLN A 299 -51.61 -24.45 -5.65
N LYS A 300 -51.55 -23.13 -5.85
CA LYS A 300 -50.86 -22.53 -7.00
C LYS A 300 -49.37 -22.82 -7.01
N GLN A 301 -48.71 -22.85 -5.85
CA GLN A 301 -47.32 -23.25 -5.73
C GLN A 301 -47.13 -24.72 -6.13
N GLY A 302 -48.00 -25.62 -5.65
CA GLY A 302 -47.99 -27.03 -6.03
C GLY A 302 -48.24 -27.24 -7.54
N ASP A 303 -49.19 -26.51 -8.12
CA ASP A 303 -49.47 -26.54 -9.55
C ASP A 303 -48.30 -26.06 -10.39
N PHE A 304 -47.64 -24.98 -9.95
CA PHE A 304 -46.46 -24.46 -10.62
C PHE A 304 -45.30 -25.45 -10.59
N GLN A 305 -45.04 -26.07 -9.44
CA GLN A 305 -44.01 -27.11 -9.31
C GLN A 305 -44.33 -28.33 -10.20
N ARG A 306 -45.59 -28.80 -10.21
CA ARG A 306 -46.03 -29.87 -11.11
C ARG A 306 -45.81 -29.51 -12.58
N LYS A 307 -46.12 -28.27 -12.97
CA LYS A 307 -45.93 -27.79 -14.34
C LYS A 307 -44.46 -27.71 -14.74
N LEU A 308 -43.59 -27.30 -13.81
CA LEU A 308 -42.14 -27.34 -14.03
C LEU A 308 -41.63 -28.77 -14.22
N GLU A 309 -42.06 -29.71 -13.37
CA GLU A 309 -41.67 -31.11 -13.47
C GLU A 309 -42.14 -31.73 -14.79
N GLN A 310 -43.39 -31.47 -15.18
CA GLN A 310 -43.93 -31.91 -16.47
C GLN A 310 -43.12 -31.32 -17.65
N ALA A 311 -42.74 -30.04 -17.57
CA ALA A 311 -41.92 -29.41 -18.60
C ALA A 311 -40.50 -30.02 -18.67
N ARG A 312 -39.90 -30.39 -17.53
CA ARG A 312 -38.59 -31.08 -17.49
C ARG A 312 -38.67 -32.46 -18.12
N GLN A 313 -39.72 -33.23 -17.80
CA GLN A 313 -39.94 -34.55 -18.38
C GLN A 313 -40.15 -34.48 -19.90
N GLN A 314 -40.96 -33.52 -20.37
CA GLN A 314 -41.14 -33.28 -21.80
C GLN A 314 -39.85 -32.83 -22.49
N GLY A 315 -39.05 -31.98 -21.83
CA GLY A 315 -37.73 -31.59 -22.31
C GLY A 315 -36.79 -32.77 -22.47
N ALA A 316 -36.74 -33.66 -21.48
CA ALA A 316 -35.92 -34.87 -21.50
C ALA A 316 -36.34 -35.84 -22.62
N GLN A 317 -37.65 -36.07 -22.78
CA GLN A 317 -38.18 -36.92 -23.87
C GLN A 317 -37.83 -36.36 -25.25
N LYS A 318 -38.03 -35.05 -25.46
CA LYS A 318 -37.68 -34.41 -26.74
C LYS A 318 -36.17 -34.41 -27.01
N ALA A 319 -35.34 -34.35 -25.97
CA ALA A 319 -33.89 -34.46 -26.12
C ALA A 319 -33.49 -35.88 -26.58
N GLN A 320 -34.09 -36.92 -25.99
CA GLN A 320 -33.89 -38.32 -26.43
C GLN A 320 -34.35 -38.50 -27.88
N GLU A 321 -35.52 -37.99 -28.24
CA GLU A 321 -36.04 -38.07 -29.61
C GLU A 321 -35.11 -37.39 -30.63
N ARG A 322 -34.47 -36.27 -30.25
CA ARG A 322 -33.47 -35.61 -31.13
C ARG A 322 -32.23 -36.46 -31.34
N ILE A 323 -31.74 -37.13 -30.30
CA ILE A 323 -30.59 -38.04 -30.40
C ILE A 323 -30.93 -39.22 -31.31
N GLU A 324 -32.09 -39.85 -31.11
CA GLU A 324 -32.56 -40.96 -31.95
C GLU A 324 -32.74 -40.54 -33.41
N LYS A 325 -33.35 -39.37 -33.65
CA LYS A 325 -33.48 -38.84 -35.02
C LYS A 325 -32.13 -38.56 -35.65
N GLN A 326 -31.18 -37.99 -34.91
CA GLN A 326 -29.83 -37.74 -35.40
C GLN A 326 -29.13 -39.06 -35.78
N GLN A 327 -29.16 -40.06 -34.90
CA GLN A 327 -28.60 -41.39 -35.18
C GLN A 327 -29.26 -42.03 -36.41
N SER A 328 -30.58 -41.90 -36.55
CA SER A 328 -31.29 -42.42 -37.72
C SER A 328 -30.89 -41.72 -39.01
N PHE A 329 -30.58 -40.42 -38.95
CA PHE A 329 -30.16 -39.64 -40.10
C PHE A 329 -28.71 -39.98 -40.50
N GLU A 330 -27.80 -40.08 -39.52
CA GLU A 330 -26.42 -40.53 -39.74
C GLU A 330 -26.38 -41.94 -40.34
N LYS A 331 -27.21 -42.86 -39.84
CA LYS A 331 -27.35 -44.21 -40.42
C LYS A 331 -27.84 -44.15 -41.87
N LYS A 332 -28.87 -43.35 -42.17
CA LYS A 332 -29.35 -43.17 -43.55
C LYS A 332 -28.29 -42.59 -44.48
N GLN A 333 -27.44 -41.69 -44.00
CA GLN A 333 -26.33 -41.16 -44.80
C GLN A 333 -25.28 -42.23 -45.09
N ALA A 334 -24.91 -43.04 -44.08
CA ALA A 334 -23.98 -44.15 -44.25
C ALA A 334 -24.52 -45.20 -45.23
N ASP A 335 -25.79 -45.57 -45.08
CA ASP A 335 -26.48 -46.53 -45.97
C ASP A 335 -26.54 -45.99 -47.41
N ALA A 336 -26.83 -44.70 -47.60
CA ALA A 336 -26.83 -44.06 -48.91
C ALA A 336 -25.42 -44.02 -49.55
N ALA A 337 -24.38 -43.76 -48.76
CA ALA A 337 -23.00 -43.76 -49.23
C ALA A 337 -22.53 -45.17 -49.63
N GLN A 338 -22.87 -46.19 -48.82
CA GLN A 338 -22.63 -47.60 -49.15
C GLN A 338 -23.33 -48.00 -50.44
N HIS A 339 -24.62 -47.66 -50.58
CA HIS A 339 -25.37 -47.97 -51.80
C HIS A 339 -24.77 -47.28 -53.04
N LYS A 340 -24.30 -46.03 -52.91
CA LYS A 340 -23.60 -45.34 -54.01
C LYS A 340 -22.30 -46.05 -54.40
N ALA A 341 -21.48 -46.44 -53.41
CA ALA A 341 -20.23 -47.17 -53.65
C ALA A 341 -20.49 -48.54 -54.31
N ASP A 342 -21.52 -49.27 -53.88
CA ASP A 342 -21.92 -50.54 -54.48
C ASP A 342 -22.37 -50.38 -55.93
N VAL A 343 -23.16 -49.33 -56.23
CA VAL A 343 -23.58 -49.02 -57.60
C VAL A 343 -22.38 -48.65 -58.48
N GLU A 344 -21.46 -47.82 -58.00
CA GLU A 344 -20.23 -47.46 -58.74
C GLU A 344 -19.32 -48.66 -58.96
N ALA A 345 -19.16 -49.54 -57.97
CA ALA A 345 -18.39 -50.78 -58.11
C ALA A 345 -19.02 -51.70 -59.16
N ARG A 346 -20.35 -51.84 -59.15
CA ARG A 346 -21.08 -52.64 -60.15
C ARG A 346 -20.97 -52.03 -61.55
N GLN A 347 -20.93 -50.70 -61.69
CA GLN A 347 -20.69 -50.02 -62.97
C GLN A 347 -19.26 -50.21 -63.47
N LYS A 348 -18.24 -50.09 -62.61
CA LYS A 348 -16.84 -50.35 -62.98
C LYS A 348 -16.62 -51.78 -63.43
N GLN A 349 -17.16 -52.76 -62.70
CA GLN A 349 -17.12 -54.16 -63.10
C GLN A 349 -17.82 -54.40 -64.45
N ALA A 350 -18.93 -53.70 -64.72
CA ALA A 350 -19.58 -53.79 -66.02
C ALA A 350 -18.75 -53.15 -67.15
N ALA A 351 -18.08 -52.02 -66.89
CA ALA A 351 -17.19 -51.35 -67.84
C ALA A 351 -15.93 -52.17 -68.15
N GLU A 352 -15.25 -52.68 -67.12
CA GLU A 352 -14.09 -53.57 -67.26
C GLU A 352 -14.46 -54.83 -68.05
N LYS A 353 -15.61 -55.44 -67.74
CA LYS A 353 -16.10 -56.60 -68.51
C LYS A 353 -16.44 -56.25 -69.96
N ALA A 354 -16.81 -55.00 -70.26
CA ALA A 354 -17.03 -54.54 -71.63
C ALA A 354 -15.71 -54.26 -72.37
N GLU A 355 -14.71 -53.67 -71.70
CA GLU A 355 -13.38 -53.45 -72.26
C GLU A 355 -12.64 -54.75 -72.51
N GLN A 356 -12.72 -55.71 -71.58
CA GLN A 356 -12.14 -57.03 -71.75
C GLN A 356 -12.71 -57.71 -73.01
N LYS A 357 -14.04 -57.66 -73.19
CA LYS A 357 -14.69 -58.14 -74.43
C LYS A 357 -14.19 -57.42 -75.69
N ARG A 358 -13.90 -56.11 -75.64
CA ARG A 358 -13.34 -55.36 -76.78
C ARG A 358 -11.91 -55.78 -77.08
N GLN A 359 -11.07 -55.95 -76.07
CA GLN A 359 -9.69 -56.41 -76.25
C GLN A 359 -9.65 -57.84 -76.80
N ASP A 360 -10.52 -58.72 -76.32
CA ASP A 360 -10.63 -60.08 -76.83
C ASP A 360 -11.08 -60.08 -78.31
N ALA A 361 -12.03 -59.21 -78.69
CA ALA A 361 -12.44 -59.05 -80.08
C ALA A 361 -11.31 -58.51 -80.98
N LEU A 362 -10.52 -57.53 -80.51
CA LEU A 362 -9.37 -57.00 -81.25
C LEU A 362 -8.27 -58.05 -81.43
N LYS A 363 -7.98 -58.86 -80.40
CA LYS A 363 -7.03 -59.98 -80.51
C LYS A 363 -7.51 -61.02 -81.52
N GLN A 364 -8.81 -61.32 -81.56
CA GLN A 364 -9.37 -62.20 -82.57
C GLN A 364 -9.19 -61.63 -83.99
N GLN A 365 -9.44 -60.33 -84.18
CA GLN A 365 -9.20 -59.68 -85.48
C GLN A 365 -7.73 -59.70 -85.91
N GLN A 366 -6.78 -59.45 -84.99
CA GLN A 366 -5.36 -59.52 -85.32
C GLN A 366 -4.89 -60.94 -85.65
N LEU A 367 -5.44 -61.96 -84.97
CA LEU A 367 -5.18 -63.37 -85.30
C LEU A 367 -5.72 -63.71 -86.70
N GLU A 368 -6.91 -63.24 -87.07
CA GLU A 368 -7.44 -63.39 -88.43
C GLU A 368 -6.59 -62.67 -89.48
N GLU A 369 -6.11 -61.45 -89.20
CA GLU A 369 -5.21 -60.74 -90.12
C GLU A 369 -3.86 -61.43 -90.28
N GLN A 370 -3.26 -61.94 -89.20
CA GLN A 370 -2.04 -62.75 -89.29
C GLN A 370 -2.26 -64.02 -90.12
N GLN A 371 -3.40 -64.69 -89.97
CA GLN A 371 -3.74 -65.85 -90.79
C GLN A 371 -3.89 -65.46 -92.28
N LYS A 372 -4.49 -64.31 -92.58
CA LYS A 372 -4.59 -63.80 -93.96
C LYS A 372 -3.23 -63.43 -94.56
N GLN A 373 -2.32 -62.82 -93.77
CA GLN A 373 -0.97 -62.52 -94.24
C GLN A 373 -0.14 -63.79 -94.50
N GLN A 374 -0.33 -64.84 -93.69
CA GLN A 374 0.29 -66.14 -93.93
C GLN A 374 -0.27 -66.83 -95.19
N GLN A 375 -1.53 -66.59 -95.55
CA GLN A 375 -2.12 -67.09 -96.80
C GLN A 375 -1.65 -66.33 -98.05
N GLN A 376 -1.18 -65.08 -97.93
CA GLN A 376 -0.65 -64.31 -99.06
C GLN A 376 0.84 -64.56 -99.35
N GLN A 377 1.53 -65.32 -98.50
CA GLN A 377 2.93 -65.72 -98.71
C GLN A 377 3.08 -67.14 -99.28
N GLN A 378 2.00 -67.74 -99.77
CA GLN A 378 1.97 -69.00 -100.53
C GLN A 378 1.32 -68.73 -101.89
#